data_AF-A0A7V8NXG0-F1
#
_entry.id   AF-A0A7V8NXG0-F1
#
_cell.length_a   1.000
_cell.length_b   1.000
_cell.length_c   1.000
_cell.angle_alpha   90.00
_cell.angle_beta   90.00
_cell.angle_gamma   90.00
#
_symmetry.space_group_name_H-M   'P 1'
#
loop_
_entity.id
_entity.type
_entity.pdbx_description
1 polymer ?
#
loop_
_entity_poly.entity_id
_entity_poly.type
_entity_poly.pdbx_seq_one_letter_code
_entity_poly.pdbx_strand_id
1 'polypeptide(L)'
;MRALVLLVLMLLFATFAEAQNTVKLSWTLSTNDVSAACAAAGACQQTIYRGAGACSTTTTFSALATLSASQTTYSDTAVPNGTYCYAVTFTLLAEESAKDTATVSLQPPSAPTGLHRI
;
A
#
# COMPACT_ATOMS: atom_id res chain seq x y z
N MET A 1 -13.91 34.18 -25.42
CA MET A 1 -14.19 33.99 -23.97
C MET A 1 -15.10 32.80 -23.69
N ARG A 2 -16.24 32.63 -24.38
CA ARG A 2 -17.14 31.45 -24.24
C ARG A 2 -16.50 30.09 -24.56
N ALA A 3 -15.66 30.00 -25.60
CA ALA A 3 -14.97 28.75 -25.95
C ALA A 3 -13.87 28.34 -24.95
N LEU A 4 -13.24 29.32 -24.29
CA LEU A 4 -12.21 29.07 -23.28
C LEU A 4 -12.82 28.54 -21.97
N VAL A 5 -14.01 29.02 -21.61
CA VAL A 5 -14.76 28.57 -20.43
C VAL A 5 -15.27 27.13 -20.61
N LEU A 6 -15.66 26.74 -21.82
CA LEU A 6 -16.09 25.36 -22.13
C LEU A 6 -14.92 24.36 -22.13
N LEU A 7 -13.73 24.78 -22.58
CA LEU A 7 -12.51 23.95 -22.52
C LEU A 7 -12.06 23.71 -21.08
N VAL A 8 -12.14 24.73 -20.23
CA VAL A 8 -11.83 24.63 -18.79
C VAL A 8 -12.86 23.76 -18.06
N LEU A 9 -14.16 23.83 -18.41
CA LEU A 9 -15.18 22.94 -17.85
C LEU A 9 -15.00 21.47 -18.25
N MET A 10 -14.55 21.16 -19.48
CA MET A 10 -14.29 19.77 -19.90
C MET A 10 -13.05 19.17 -19.24
N LEU A 11 -12.04 19.97 -18.90
CA LEU A 11 -10.87 19.53 -18.14
C LEU A 11 -11.17 19.30 -16.63
N LEU A 12 -12.24 19.88 -16.11
CA LEU A 12 -12.76 19.65 -14.75
C LEU A 12 -13.50 18.31 -14.59
N PHE A 13 -13.80 17.62 -15.70
CA PHE A 13 -14.33 16.24 -15.73
C PHE A 13 -13.26 15.22 -16.12
N ALA A 14 -11.97 15.50 -15.85
CA ALA A 14 -10.97 14.45 -15.82
C ALA A 14 -11.33 13.51 -14.66
N THR A 15 -12.07 12.44 -14.99
CA THR A 15 -12.45 11.38 -14.08
C THR A 15 -11.20 10.84 -13.43
N PHE A 16 -11.00 11.15 -12.15
CA PHE A 16 -10.16 10.31 -11.31
C PHE A 16 -10.85 8.96 -11.30
N ALA A 17 -10.28 7.98 -12.01
CA ALA A 17 -10.58 6.60 -11.71
C ALA A 17 -10.03 6.36 -10.29
N GLU A 18 -10.85 6.69 -9.29
CA GLU A 18 -10.55 6.33 -7.92
C GLU A 18 -10.56 4.81 -7.89
N ALA A 19 -9.37 4.27 -7.69
CA ALA A 19 -9.22 2.86 -7.42
C ALA A 19 -10.10 2.47 -6.23
N GLN A 20 -10.76 1.31 -6.31
CA GLN A 20 -11.80 0.91 -5.34
C GLN A 20 -11.34 -0.11 -4.31
N ASN A 21 -10.11 -0.63 -4.46
CA ASN A 21 -9.66 -1.74 -3.64
C ASN A 21 -8.92 -1.21 -2.40
N THR A 22 -9.08 -1.93 -1.30
CA THR A 22 -8.35 -1.70 -0.05
C THR A 22 -7.52 -2.92 0.27
N VAL A 23 -6.21 -2.75 0.40
CA VAL A 23 -5.31 -3.79 0.89
C VAL A 23 -5.11 -3.59 2.39
N LYS A 24 -5.55 -4.57 3.17
CA LYS A 24 -5.32 -4.60 4.61
C LYS A 24 -4.12 -5.48 4.91
N LEU A 25 -3.09 -4.88 5.48
CA LEU A 25 -1.89 -5.56 5.93
C LEU A 25 -1.97 -5.78 7.43
N SER A 26 -1.54 -6.96 7.86
CA SER A 26 -1.35 -7.30 9.26
C SER A 26 -0.08 -8.12 9.39
N TRP A 27 0.73 -7.80 10.40
CA TRP A 27 1.98 -8.49 10.69
C TRP A 27 2.16 -8.64 12.20
N THR A 28 3.13 -9.45 12.59
CA THR A 28 3.52 -9.63 13.99
C THR A 28 4.86 -8.97 14.22
N LEU A 29 4.99 -8.19 15.30
CA LEU A 29 6.28 -7.64 15.71
C LEU A 29 7.23 -8.77 16.09
N SER A 30 8.50 -8.64 15.73
CA SER A 30 9.54 -9.53 16.25
C SER A 30 9.86 -9.18 17.71
N THR A 31 10.53 -10.09 18.42
CA THR A 31 10.99 -9.83 19.80
C THR A 31 11.92 -8.63 19.90
N ASN A 32 12.63 -8.29 18.82
CA ASN A 32 13.62 -7.21 18.79
C ASN A 32 12.94 -5.85 18.54
N ASP A 33 11.73 -5.86 17.96
CA ASP A 33 10.93 -4.67 17.65
C ASP A 33 10.20 -4.11 18.89
N VAL A 34 10.23 -4.86 20.00
CA VAL A 34 9.65 -4.48 21.30
C VAL A 34 10.72 -4.08 22.32
N SER A 35 11.93 -3.75 21.83
CA SER A 35 13.07 -3.48 22.69
C SER A 35 12.87 -2.23 23.57
N ALA A 36 13.49 -2.23 24.76
CA ALA A 36 13.51 -1.08 25.68
C ALA A 36 14.13 0.18 25.04
N ALA A 37 14.88 0.02 23.94
CA ALA A 37 15.45 1.12 23.17
C ALA A 37 14.38 2.00 22.49
N CYS A 38 13.15 1.51 22.35
CA CYS A 38 12.02 2.27 21.84
C CYS A 38 11.37 3.21 22.89
N ALA A 39 11.92 3.30 24.11
CA ALA A 39 11.37 4.14 25.17
C ALA A 39 11.49 5.65 24.90
N ALA A 40 12.43 6.08 24.04
CA ALA A 40 12.53 7.47 23.60
C ALA A 40 11.60 7.73 22.41
N ALA A 41 10.86 8.85 22.44
CA ALA A 41 9.96 9.23 21.36
C ALA A 41 10.71 9.35 20.02
N GLY A 42 10.25 8.64 19.00
CA GLY A 42 10.86 8.63 17.68
C GLY A 42 12.12 7.75 17.54
N ALA A 43 12.53 7.03 18.59
CA ALA A 43 13.68 6.11 18.51
C ALA A 43 13.39 4.83 17.70
N CYS A 44 12.11 4.48 17.61
CA CYS A 44 11.63 3.34 16.83
C CYS A 44 10.41 3.74 16.01
N GLN A 45 10.40 3.33 14.76
CA GLN A 45 9.26 3.50 13.85
C GLN A 45 9.22 2.34 12.86
N GLN A 46 8.07 2.18 12.20
CA GLN A 46 7.93 1.24 11.10
C GLN A 46 7.68 2.00 9.80
N THR A 47 8.16 1.48 8.68
CA THR A 47 7.90 2.05 7.37
C THR A 47 7.22 1.01 6.48
N ILE A 48 6.09 1.41 5.88
CA ILE A 48 5.37 0.60 4.92
C ILE A 48 5.80 1.00 3.52
N TYR A 49 6.04 0.00 2.69
CA TYR A 49 6.44 0.16 1.30
C TYR A 49 5.50 -0.57 0.36
N ARG A 50 5.46 -0.11 -0.88
CA ARG A 50 4.82 -0.79 -2.00
C ARG A 50 5.69 -0.71 -3.25
N GLY A 51 5.83 -1.84 -3.93
CA GLY A 51 6.41 -1.97 -5.26
C GLY A 51 5.38 -2.55 -6.22
N ALA A 52 5.57 -2.30 -7.53
CA ALA A 52 4.73 -2.90 -8.56
C ALA A 52 5.17 -4.34 -8.86
N GLY A 53 4.21 -5.21 -9.19
CA GLY A 53 4.45 -6.62 -9.49
C GLY A 53 4.54 -7.51 -8.26
N ALA A 54 4.86 -8.79 -8.49
CA ALA A 54 5.12 -9.74 -7.41
C ALA A 54 6.47 -9.44 -6.74
N CYS A 55 6.60 -9.83 -5.46
CA CYS A 55 7.84 -9.62 -4.72
C CYS A 55 9.03 -10.36 -5.37
N SER A 56 10.14 -9.65 -5.49
CA SER A 56 11.39 -10.15 -6.04
C SER A 56 12.58 -9.41 -5.43
N THR A 57 13.79 -9.94 -5.62
CA THR A 57 15.04 -9.27 -5.21
C THR A 57 15.30 -7.96 -5.95
N THR A 58 14.59 -7.69 -7.06
CA THR A 58 14.70 -6.49 -7.89
C THR A 58 13.51 -5.54 -7.73
N THR A 59 12.61 -5.82 -6.80
CA THR A 59 11.43 -4.97 -6.56
C THR A 59 11.87 -3.57 -6.15
N THR A 60 11.42 -2.56 -6.89
CA THR A 60 11.62 -1.16 -6.54
C THR A 60 10.48 -0.70 -5.65
N PHE A 61 10.81 -0.28 -4.43
CA PHE A 61 9.84 0.11 -3.42
C PHE A 61 9.70 1.63 -3.31
N SER A 62 8.47 2.09 -3.10
CA SER A 62 8.17 3.45 -2.65
C SER A 62 7.61 3.39 -1.23
N ALA A 63 8.06 4.28 -0.35
CA ALA A 63 7.49 4.42 0.99
C ALA A 63 6.07 4.98 0.88
N LEU A 64 5.15 4.37 1.62
CA LEU A 64 3.75 4.79 1.70
C LEU A 64 3.46 5.53 3.00
N ALA A 65 3.97 5.02 4.12
CA ALA A 65 3.68 5.56 5.44
C ALA A 65 4.78 5.21 6.45
N THR A 66 4.92 6.08 7.45
CA THR A 66 5.67 5.80 8.68
C THR A 66 4.66 5.62 9.81
N LEU A 67 4.76 4.50 10.52
CA LEU A 67 3.86 4.08 11.58
C LEU A 67 4.60 4.04 12.91
N SER A 68 3.84 4.05 14.01
CA SER A 68 4.42 3.85 15.34
C SER A 68 5.01 2.44 15.47
N ALA A 69 6.03 2.30 16.32
CA ALA A 69 6.69 1.02 16.58
C ALA A 69 5.74 -0.11 17.04
N SER A 70 4.61 0.22 17.68
CA SER A 70 3.66 -0.76 18.20
C SER A 70 2.53 -1.11 17.22
N GLN A 71 2.42 -0.42 16.09
CA GLN A 71 1.33 -0.66 15.14
C GLN A 71 1.57 -1.93 14.33
N THR A 72 0.57 -2.80 14.23
CA THR A 72 0.68 -4.10 13.54
C THR A 72 -0.26 -4.23 12.35
N THR A 73 -0.88 -3.13 11.95
CA THR A 73 -1.87 -3.09 10.86
C THR A 73 -1.72 -1.82 10.04
N TYR A 74 -2.00 -1.93 8.73
CA TYR A 74 -2.04 -0.81 7.80
C TYR A 74 -3.11 -1.05 6.73
N SER A 75 -3.72 0.03 6.23
CA SER A 75 -4.73 -0.02 5.18
C SER A 75 -4.29 0.87 4.03
N ASP A 76 -3.93 0.27 2.90
CA ASP A 76 -3.69 0.97 1.65
C ASP A 76 -5.01 1.07 0.89
N THR A 77 -5.53 2.29 0.76
CA THR A 77 -6.82 2.57 0.12
C THR A 77 -6.63 3.08 -1.29
N ALA A 78 -7.65 2.91 -2.12
CA ALA A 78 -7.61 3.31 -3.52
C ALA A 78 -6.42 2.69 -4.28
N VAL A 79 -6.26 1.37 -4.14
CA VAL A 79 -5.26 0.59 -4.87
C VAL A 79 -5.88 0.09 -6.19
N PRO A 80 -5.30 0.42 -7.36
CA PRO A 80 -5.80 -0.08 -8.64
C PRO A 80 -5.73 -1.61 -8.73
N ASN A 81 -6.46 -2.19 -9.68
CA ASN A 81 -6.26 -3.60 -10.02
C ASN A 81 -4.83 -3.83 -10.52
N GLY A 82 -4.21 -4.90 -10.05
CA GLY A 82 -2.81 -5.22 -10.34
C GLY A 82 -2.20 -6.12 -9.27
N THR A 83 -0.94 -6.51 -9.50
CA THR A 83 -0.13 -7.22 -8.52
C THR A 83 0.85 -6.24 -7.89
N TYR A 84 0.97 -6.31 -6.57
CA TYR A 84 1.83 -5.42 -5.79
C TYR A 84 2.62 -6.23 -4.78
N CYS A 85 3.86 -5.80 -4.53
CA CYS A 85 4.68 -6.28 -3.43
C CYS A 85 4.64 -5.25 -2.32
N TYR A 86 4.09 -5.61 -1.18
CA TYR A 86 4.15 -4.81 0.03
C TYR A 86 5.33 -5.22 0.87
N ALA A 87 5.88 -4.28 1.62
CA ALA A 87 6.87 -4.58 2.64
C ALA A 87 6.69 -3.73 3.88
N VAL A 88 7.10 -4.27 5.02
CA VAL A 88 7.28 -3.55 6.27
C VAL A 88 8.73 -3.67 6.74
N THR A 89 9.24 -2.59 7.30
CA THR A 89 10.51 -2.60 8.03
C THR A 89 10.32 -1.96 9.40
N PHE A 90 11.26 -2.29 10.28
CA PHE A 90 11.41 -1.63 11.56
C PHE A 90 12.69 -0.81 11.55
N THR A 91 12.64 0.43 12.03
CA THR A 91 13.80 1.28 12.22
C THR A 91 14.09 1.39 13.72
N LEU A 92 15.32 1.06 14.12
CA LEU A 92 15.81 1.17 15.48
C LEU A 92 17.08 2.03 15.48
N LEU A 93 17.09 3.15 16.22
CA LEU A 93 18.25 4.03 16.31
C LEU A 93 18.81 4.46 14.93
N ALA A 94 17.91 4.77 13.99
CA ALA A 94 18.19 5.13 12.60
C ALA A 94 18.71 4.00 11.68
N GLU A 95 18.79 2.76 12.17
CA GLU A 95 19.09 1.59 11.35
C GLU A 95 17.79 0.88 10.95
N GLU A 96 17.60 0.66 9.65
CA GLU A 96 16.42 -0.01 9.10
C GLU A 96 16.67 -1.51 8.92
N SER A 97 15.69 -2.33 9.32
CA SER A 97 15.73 -3.78 9.15
C SER A 97 15.63 -4.22 7.69
N ALA A 98 15.88 -5.51 7.46
CA ALA A 98 15.43 -6.15 6.22
C ALA A 98 13.91 -6.02 6.06
N LYS A 99 13.48 -6.03 4.79
CA LYS A 99 12.06 -5.95 4.41
C LYS A 99 11.38 -7.31 4.61
N ASP A 100 10.31 -7.32 5.40
CA ASP A 100 9.36 -8.44 5.39
C ASP A 100 8.30 -8.17 4.33
N THR A 101 8.12 -9.09 3.38
CA THR A 101 7.42 -8.82 2.12
C THR A 101 6.22 -9.73 1.90
N ALA A 102 5.15 -9.19 1.32
CA ALA A 102 3.97 -9.95 0.91
C ALA A 102 3.48 -9.52 -0.47
N THR A 103 3.19 -10.49 -1.34
CA THR A 103 2.59 -10.23 -2.66
C THR A 103 1.07 -10.24 -2.54
N VAL A 104 0.41 -9.21 -3.11
CA VAL A 104 -1.04 -9.08 -3.17
C VAL A 104 -1.46 -8.92 -4.62
N SER A 105 -2.46 -9.69 -5.07
CA SER A 105 -3.05 -9.58 -6.40
C SER A 105 -4.50 -9.10 -6.30
N LEU A 106 -4.80 -8.02 -7.00
CA LEU A 106 -6.10 -7.39 -7.09
C LEU A 106 -6.62 -7.57 -8.51
N GLN A 107 -7.45 -8.57 -8.75
CA GLN A 107 -8.06 -8.83 -10.05
C GLN A 107 -9.59 -8.66 -9.99
N PRO A 108 -10.21 -8.19 -11.08
CA PRO A 108 -11.66 -8.24 -11.22
C PRO A 108 -12.17 -9.69 -11.08
N PRO A 109 -13.39 -9.89 -10.54
CA PRO A 109 -14.02 -11.20 -10.56
C PRO A 109 -14.13 -11.73 -11.99
N SER A 110 -13.93 -13.03 -12.17
CA SER A 110 -14.22 -13.70 -13.44
C SER A 110 -15.71 -13.55 -13.78
N ALA A 111 -16.01 -13.36 -15.06
CA ALA A 111 -17.40 -13.36 -15.53
C ALA A 111 -18.10 -14.68 -15.15
N PRO A 112 -19.39 -14.65 -14.73
CA PRO A 112 -20.15 -15.87 -14.49
C PRO A 112 -20.24 -16.74 -15.74
N THR A 113 -20.12 -18.05 -15.56
CA THR A 113 -20.38 -19.05 -16.60
C THR A 113 -21.66 -19.82 -16.27
N GLY A 114 -22.34 -20.38 -17.29
CA GLY A 114 -23.52 -21.22 -17.07
C GLY A 114 -24.86 -20.50 -16.98
N LEU A 115 -25.01 -19.32 -17.61
CA LEU A 115 -26.31 -18.65 -17.68
C LEU A 115 -27.25 -19.47 -18.60
N HIS A 116 -28.18 -20.22 -17.99
CA HIS A 116 -29.21 -20.96 -18.70
C HIS A 116 -30.60 -20.43 -18.35
N ARG A 117 -31.43 -20.23 -19.37
CA ARG A 117 -32.82 -19.78 -19.24
C ARG A 117 -33.63 -20.86 -18.49
N ILE A 118 -34.39 -20.43 -17.47
CA ILE A 118 -35.40 -21.26 -16.79
C ILE A 118 -36.69 -21.36 -17.60
#